data_AF-A0A2P4QAR2-F1
#
_entry.id   AF-A0A2P4QAR2-F1
#
_cell.length_a   1.000
_cell.length_b   1.000
_cell.length_c   1.000
_cell.angle_alpha   90.00
_cell.angle_beta   90.00
_cell.angle_gamma   90.00
#
_symmetry.space_group_name_H-M   'P 1'
#
loop_
_entity.id
_entity.type
_entity.pdbx_description
1 polymer ?
#
loop_
_entity_poly.entity_id
_entity_poly.type
_entity_poly.pdbx_seq_one_letter_code
_entity_poly.pdbx_strand_id
1 'polypeptide(L)'
;MEGLSENFQLFIDYGRLLRVIQKTRNLGRPPIIIGFRPPPLDSLWNRIRRDGYDIHIYDKIIITTNNETVTKEKMVDNAIGFHIDEVIFTKTPATIALVSGDCDYFRNIQGALERKWKVELWAWHSGITNYHYFYSDPLFYAKNNMYSPGVVKKPFLQTTFIPLDNYYKIFSWGYGVANTEEMKILQLSDGDEIRIWENDDVMNCYVALDLFGWWHRYKRGILLLYFRSNEELQKAQLWVHEKHPNIRVKKL
;
A
#
# COMPACT_ATOMS: atom_id res chain seq x y z
N MET A 1 -17.68 29.94 15.21
CA MET A 1 -18.26 28.63 14.87
C MET A 1 -17.65 28.21 13.54
N GLU A 2 -16.44 27.66 13.60
CA GLU A 2 -15.68 27.20 12.44
C GLU A 2 -15.94 25.71 12.24
N GLY A 3 -16.04 25.32 10.98
CA GLY A 3 -16.57 24.05 10.51
C GLY A 3 -15.88 22.82 11.11
N LEU A 4 -16.72 21.85 11.49
CA LEU A 4 -16.33 20.44 11.58
C LEU A 4 -15.91 19.99 10.18
N SER A 5 -14.63 20.12 9.84
CA SER A 5 -14.10 19.46 8.66
C SER A 5 -14.24 17.95 8.87
N GLU A 6 -14.88 17.29 7.90
CA GLU A 6 -15.02 15.83 7.81
C GLU A 6 -13.62 15.19 7.69
N ASN A 7 -12.95 14.98 8.82
CA ASN A 7 -11.60 14.41 8.86
C ASN A 7 -11.67 12.89 8.74
N PHE A 8 -12.01 12.40 7.54
CA PHE A 8 -11.73 11.02 7.16
C PHE A 8 -10.43 10.95 6.35
N GLN A 9 -9.64 9.91 6.60
CA GLN A 9 -8.37 9.68 5.92
C GLN A 9 -8.21 8.19 5.60
N LEU A 10 -7.68 7.92 4.41
CA LEU A 10 -7.31 6.57 3.97
C LEU A 10 -5.85 6.29 4.33
N PHE A 11 -5.59 5.07 4.79
CA PHE A 11 -4.27 4.62 5.21
C PHE A 11 -3.90 3.29 4.57
N ILE A 12 -2.59 3.07 4.42
CA ILE A 12 -1.98 1.82 3.97
C ILE A 12 -1.08 1.31 5.10
N ASP A 13 -1.26 0.05 5.48
CA ASP A 13 -0.36 -0.70 6.34
C ASP A 13 0.67 -1.38 5.44
N TYR A 14 1.82 -0.72 5.31
CA TYR A 14 2.91 -1.23 4.48
C TYR A 14 3.40 -2.61 4.95
N GLY A 15 3.35 -2.91 6.26
CA GLY A 15 3.73 -4.22 6.79
C GLY A 15 2.75 -5.32 6.35
N ARG A 16 1.45 -5.06 6.34
CA ARG A 16 0.44 -6.00 5.79
C ARG A 16 0.55 -6.12 4.28
N LEU A 17 0.74 -5.01 3.56
CA LEU A 17 0.95 -5.02 2.11
C LEU A 17 2.14 -5.94 1.75
N LEU A 18 3.25 -5.80 2.48
CA LEU A 18 4.45 -6.61 2.25
C LEU A 18 4.21 -8.08 2.61
N ARG A 19 3.46 -8.39 3.67
CA ARG A 19 3.02 -9.76 3.98
C ARG A 19 2.16 -10.38 2.87
N VAL A 20 1.23 -9.60 2.30
CA VAL A 20 0.39 -10.01 1.16
C VAL A 20 1.23 -10.33 -0.07
N ILE A 21 2.23 -9.49 -0.35
CA ILE A 21 3.12 -9.68 -1.49
C ILE A 21 4.03 -10.87 -1.22
N GLN A 22 4.72 -10.92 -0.08
CA GLN A 22 5.69 -11.96 0.26
C GLN A 22 5.04 -13.35 0.27
N LYS A 23 3.83 -13.49 0.81
CA LYS A 23 3.14 -14.78 1.01
C LYS A 23 4.04 -15.75 1.78
N THR A 24 4.26 -16.96 1.25
CA THR A 24 5.14 -17.99 1.81
C THR A 24 6.55 -17.98 1.22
N ARG A 25 6.91 -16.94 0.44
CA ARG A 25 8.20 -16.89 -0.25
C ARG A 25 9.33 -16.56 0.72
N ASN A 26 10.44 -17.26 0.54
CA ASN A 26 11.71 -16.85 1.14
C ASN A 26 12.24 -15.63 0.40
N LEU A 27 12.70 -14.64 1.16
CA LEU A 27 13.28 -13.43 0.62
C LEU A 27 14.75 -13.66 0.25
N GLY A 28 15.13 -13.32 -0.98
CA GLY A 28 16.54 -13.37 -1.42
C GLY A 28 17.40 -12.22 -0.87
N ARG A 29 16.76 -11.14 -0.40
CA ARG A 29 17.35 -10.02 0.33
C ARG A 29 16.28 -9.33 1.18
N PRO A 30 16.67 -8.54 2.21
CA PRO A 30 15.78 -7.54 2.82
C PRO A 30 14.97 -6.78 1.77
N PRO A 31 13.64 -6.65 1.90
CA PRO A 31 12.86 -5.89 0.95
C PRO A 31 13.27 -4.42 1.01
N ILE A 32 13.39 -3.81 -0.16
CA ILE A 32 13.85 -2.44 -0.32
C ILE A 32 12.63 -1.53 -0.34
N ILE A 33 12.61 -0.51 0.51
CA ILE A 33 11.57 0.51 0.49
C ILE A 33 12.23 1.86 0.31
N ILE A 34 11.74 2.59 -0.70
CA ILE A 34 12.26 3.89 -1.08
C ILE A 34 11.15 4.90 -0.96
N GLY A 35 11.41 6.01 -0.29
CA GLY A 35 10.40 7.04 -0.09
C GLY A 35 10.99 8.36 0.39
N PHE A 36 10.11 9.32 0.60
CA PHE A 36 10.49 10.62 1.14
C PHE A 36 10.50 10.63 2.65
N ARG A 37 11.32 11.53 3.21
CA ARG A 37 11.36 11.77 4.65
C ARG A 37 9.95 12.11 5.13
N PRO A 38 9.42 11.35 6.10
CA PRO A 38 8.12 11.64 6.66
C PRO A 38 8.16 12.93 7.49
N PRO A 39 7.00 13.45 7.91
CA PRO A 39 6.95 14.47 8.95
C PRO A 39 7.73 14.07 10.22
N PRO A 40 8.24 15.03 11.00
CA PRO A 40 8.84 14.74 12.31
C PRO A 40 7.89 13.91 13.18
N LEU A 41 8.43 12.96 13.96
CA LEU A 41 7.69 12.02 14.83
C LEU A 41 7.02 10.82 14.12
N ASP A 42 7.31 10.57 12.84
CA ASP A 42 6.85 9.34 12.20
C ASP A 42 7.67 8.11 12.65
N SER A 43 6.99 7.17 13.31
CA SER A 43 7.55 5.91 13.80
C SER A 43 7.55 4.78 12.77
N LEU A 44 6.89 4.97 11.62
CA LEU A 44 6.71 3.97 10.57
C LEU A 44 8.05 3.43 10.08
N TRP A 45 8.94 4.30 9.64
CA TRP A 45 10.24 3.89 9.08
C TRP A 45 11.15 3.24 10.11
N ASN A 46 11.04 3.63 11.38
CA ASN A 46 11.79 2.99 12.46
C ASN A 46 11.25 1.59 12.76
N ARG A 47 9.94 1.39 12.71
CA ARG A 47 9.32 0.06 12.79
C ARG A 47 9.75 -0.81 11.62
N ILE A 48 9.57 -0.33 10.39
CA ILE A 48 9.99 -1.01 9.17
C ILE A 48 11.49 -1.38 9.24
N ARG A 49 12.36 -0.52 9.77
CA ARG A 49 13.79 -0.84 9.87
C ARG A 49 14.05 -1.98 10.86
N ARG A 50 13.34 -1.98 12.00
CA ARG A 50 13.43 -3.06 13.00
C ARG A 50 12.93 -4.39 12.44
N ASP A 51 11.97 -4.35 11.53
CA ASP A 51 11.45 -5.54 10.85
C ASP A 51 12.41 -6.07 9.76
N GLY A 52 13.61 -5.48 9.62
CA GLY A 52 14.70 -6.00 8.79
C GLY A 52 14.70 -5.50 7.35
N TYR A 53 13.96 -4.44 7.03
CA TYR A 53 13.88 -3.86 5.70
C TYR A 53 15.04 -2.91 5.39
N ASP A 54 15.40 -2.82 4.11
CA ASP A 54 16.42 -1.91 3.60
C ASP A 54 15.74 -0.61 3.14
N ILE A 55 15.90 0.46 3.91
CA ILE A 55 15.13 1.70 3.74
C ILE A 55 16.01 2.82 3.23
N HIS A 56 15.60 3.42 2.13
CA HIS A 56 16.25 4.59 1.52
C HIS A 56 15.31 5.79 1.57
N ILE A 57 15.70 6.81 2.32
CA ILE A 57 14.87 8.00 2.56
C ILE A 57 15.51 9.20 1.87
N TYR A 58 14.71 9.88 1.04
CA TYR A 58 15.12 11.10 0.32
C TYR A 58 14.39 12.33 0.86
N ASP A 59 15.04 13.49 0.81
CA ASP A 59 14.41 14.75 1.17
C ASP A 59 13.67 15.36 -0.02
N LYS A 60 12.47 15.91 0.23
CA LYS A 60 11.76 16.69 -0.78
C LYS A 60 12.46 18.04 -0.95
N ILE A 61 12.65 18.46 -2.19
CA ILE A 61 13.27 19.76 -2.47
C ILE A 61 12.18 20.82 -2.44
N ILE A 62 12.27 21.75 -1.48
CA ILE A 62 11.37 22.89 -1.39
C ILE A 62 12.01 24.06 -2.13
N ILE A 63 11.36 24.52 -3.20
CA ILE A 63 11.80 25.67 -3.98
C ILE A 63 10.78 26.78 -3.75
N THR A 64 11.22 27.89 -3.18
CA THR A 64 10.39 29.09 -3.04
C THR A 64 10.85 30.15 -4.05
N THR A 65 9.94 30.63 -4.90
CA THR A 65 10.22 31.70 -5.86
C THR A 65 8.97 32.59 -5.94
N ASN A 66 9.14 33.92 -5.85
CA ASN A 66 8.06 34.89 -5.96
C ASN A 66 6.82 34.57 -5.09
N ASN A 67 7.02 34.23 -3.82
CA ASN A 67 5.99 33.80 -2.85
C ASN A 67 5.25 32.49 -3.20
N GLU A 68 5.65 31.78 -4.24
CA GLU A 68 5.17 30.43 -4.53
C GLU A 68 6.16 29.41 -3.98
N THR A 69 5.66 28.43 -3.24
CA THR A 69 6.46 27.31 -2.74
C THR A 69 6.09 26.05 -3.50
N VAL A 70 7.03 25.53 -4.29
CA VAL A 70 6.89 24.26 -5.02
C VAL A 70 7.72 23.21 -4.31
N THR A 71 7.08 22.11 -3.94
CA THR A 71 7.77 20.92 -3.46
C THR A 71 8.06 20.01 -4.65
N LYS A 72 9.33 19.79 -4.96
CA LYS A 72 9.76 18.84 -5.99
C LYS A 72 10.23 17.54 -5.35
N GLU A 73 9.60 16.47 -5.79
CA GLU A 73 10.05 15.11 -5.58
C GLU A 73 11.14 14.82 -6.63
N LYS A 74 12.35 14.46 -6.18
CA LYS A 74 13.45 14.04 -7.04
C LYS A 74 14.11 12.81 -6.43
N MET A 75 14.77 12.02 -7.29
CA MET A 75 15.66 10.89 -6.96
C MET A 75 15.00 9.56 -6.57
N VAL A 76 13.73 9.52 -6.15
CA VAL A 76 13.08 8.25 -5.76
C VAL A 76 13.04 7.27 -6.94
N ASP A 77 12.62 7.72 -8.13
CA ASP A 77 12.51 6.83 -9.29
C ASP A 77 13.88 6.32 -9.75
N ASN A 78 14.88 7.22 -9.77
CA ASN A 78 16.26 6.84 -10.09
C ASN A 78 16.83 5.83 -9.09
N ALA A 79 16.53 5.98 -7.80
CA ALA A 79 16.99 5.07 -6.76
C ALA A 79 16.32 3.69 -6.87
N ILE A 80 15.02 3.65 -7.16
CA ILE A 80 14.30 2.40 -7.42
C ILE A 80 14.91 1.70 -8.63
N GLY A 81 15.11 2.41 -9.74
CA GLY A 81 15.77 1.87 -10.93
C GLY A 81 17.16 1.31 -10.64
N PHE A 82 18.00 2.07 -9.93
CA PHE A 82 19.34 1.63 -9.52
C PHE A 82 19.32 0.31 -8.73
N HIS A 83 18.43 0.19 -7.74
CA HIS A 83 18.36 -1.01 -6.92
C HIS A 83 17.80 -2.22 -7.67
N ILE A 84 16.87 -2.01 -8.61
CA ILE A 84 16.40 -3.07 -9.49
C ILE A 84 17.59 -3.60 -10.32
N ASP A 85 18.37 -2.71 -10.93
CA ASP A 85 19.53 -3.09 -11.72
C ASP A 85 20.60 -3.78 -10.86
N GLU A 86 20.94 -3.23 -9.70
CA GLU A 86 21.88 -3.84 -8.76
C GLU A 86 21.50 -5.30 -8.49
N VAL A 87 20.22 -5.58 -8.19
CA VAL A 87 19.74 -6.95 -7.94
C VAL A 87 19.88 -7.81 -9.19
N ILE A 88 19.44 -7.32 -10.34
CA ILE A 88 19.46 -8.05 -11.60
C ILE A 88 20.89 -8.48 -11.98
N PHE A 89 21.89 -7.62 -11.75
CA PHE A 89 23.27 -7.84 -12.17
C PHE A 89 24.14 -8.57 -11.14
N THR A 90 23.77 -8.53 -9.85
CA THR A 90 24.61 -9.09 -8.77
C THR A 90 24.06 -10.37 -8.15
N LYS A 91 22.79 -10.71 -8.40
CA LYS A 91 22.12 -11.86 -7.78
C LYS A 91 21.69 -12.91 -8.81
N THR A 92 21.40 -14.10 -8.32
CA THR A 92 20.86 -15.19 -9.14
C THR A 92 19.39 -14.91 -9.48
N PRO A 93 18.96 -15.15 -10.73
CA PRO A 93 17.58 -14.91 -11.15
C PRO A 93 16.53 -15.55 -10.24
N ALA A 94 15.55 -14.75 -9.84
CA ALA A 94 14.41 -15.14 -9.03
C ALA A 94 13.17 -14.33 -9.47
N THR A 95 12.28 -14.00 -8.53
CA THR A 95 11.14 -13.10 -8.76
C THR A 95 11.43 -11.72 -8.19
N ILE A 96 11.31 -10.68 -9.02
CA ILE A 96 11.23 -9.28 -8.59
C ILE A 96 9.76 -8.93 -8.42
N ALA A 97 9.36 -8.54 -7.21
CA ALA A 97 8.05 -7.95 -6.95
C ALA A 97 8.22 -6.42 -6.89
N LEU A 98 7.84 -5.72 -7.95
CA LEU A 98 7.87 -4.27 -8.05
C LEU A 98 6.52 -3.70 -7.67
N VAL A 99 6.47 -2.85 -6.65
CA VAL A 99 5.24 -2.19 -6.19
C VAL A 99 5.28 -0.73 -6.64
N SER A 100 4.73 -0.44 -7.82
CA SER A 100 4.66 0.91 -8.35
C SER A 100 3.63 1.02 -9.47
N GLY A 101 3.01 2.20 -9.61
CA GLY A 101 2.18 2.56 -10.76
C GLY A 101 2.91 3.35 -11.85
N ASP A 102 4.22 3.56 -11.70
CA ASP A 102 5.03 4.42 -12.58
C ASP A 102 5.71 3.64 -13.73
N CYS A 103 5.48 4.08 -14.96
CA CYS A 103 5.93 3.43 -16.17
C CYS A 103 7.44 3.52 -16.44
N ASP A 104 8.17 4.38 -15.73
CA ASP A 104 9.58 4.69 -16.00
C ASP A 104 10.54 3.50 -15.76
N TYR A 105 10.13 2.49 -14.99
CA TYR A 105 10.94 1.28 -14.72
C TYR A 105 11.01 0.28 -15.87
N PHE A 106 10.48 0.63 -17.04
CA PHE A 106 10.39 -0.27 -18.17
C PHE A 106 11.72 -0.93 -18.56
N ARG A 107 12.79 -0.13 -18.63
CA ARG A 107 14.11 -0.61 -19.06
C ARG A 107 14.68 -1.60 -18.04
N ASN A 108 14.45 -1.36 -16.76
CA ASN A 108 14.84 -2.26 -15.69
C ASN A 108 14.06 -3.59 -15.79
N ILE A 109 12.74 -3.52 -16.01
CA ILE A 109 11.88 -4.70 -16.23
C ILE A 109 12.35 -5.49 -17.45
N GLN A 110 12.64 -4.82 -18.57
CA GLN A 110 13.17 -5.46 -19.77
C GLN A 110 14.50 -6.19 -19.46
N GLY A 111 15.44 -5.53 -18.79
CA GLY A 111 16.73 -6.11 -18.41
C GLY A 111 16.60 -7.33 -17.49
N ALA A 112 15.66 -7.30 -16.55
CA ALA A 112 15.31 -8.44 -15.69
C ALA A 112 14.87 -9.65 -16.53
N LEU A 113 13.88 -9.45 -17.41
CA LEU A 113 13.30 -10.53 -18.21
C LEU A 113 14.31 -11.15 -19.18
N GLU A 114 15.14 -10.33 -19.83
CA GLU A 114 16.24 -10.79 -20.68
C GLU A 114 17.26 -11.66 -19.92
N ARG A 115 17.37 -11.46 -18.60
CA ARG A 115 18.24 -12.22 -17.69
C ARG A 115 17.51 -13.33 -16.95
N LYS A 116 16.33 -13.72 -17.44
CA LYS A 116 15.51 -14.84 -16.93
C LYS A 116 14.96 -14.61 -15.52
N TRP A 117 14.89 -13.36 -15.06
CA TRP A 117 14.12 -13.01 -13.87
C TRP A 117 12.62 -13.06 -14.19
N LYS A 118 11.81 -13.42 -13.21
CA LYS A 118 10.36 -13.19 -13.25
C LYS A 118 10.07 -11.82 -12.66
N VAL A 119 9.15 -11.09 -13.27
CA VAL A 119 8.72 -9.78 -12.75
C VAL A 119 7.23 -9.85 -12.42
N GLU A 120 6.91 -9.58 -11.16
CA GLU A 120 5.56 -9.32 -10.68
C GLU A 120 5.42 -7.82 -10.47
N LEU A 121 4.50 -7.20 -11.19
CA LEU A 121 4.18 -5.80 -11.01
C LEU A 121 2.89 -5.67 -10.19
N TRP A 122 3.02 -5.09 -9.01
CA TRP A 122 1.94 -4.81 -8.07
C TRP A 122 1.57 -3.33 -8.13
N ALA A 123 0.38 -3.01 -8.62
CA ALA A 123 -0.07 -1.64 -8.74
C ALA A 123 -1.59 -1.56 -8.60
N TRP A 124 -2.10 -0.36 -8.30
CA TRP A 124 -3.53 -0.08 -8.45
C TRP A 124 -3.94 -0.21 -9.91
N HIS A 125 -5.22 -0.50 -10.16
CA HIS A 125 -5.75 -0.67 -11.51
C HIS A 125 -5.40 0.50 -12.45
N SER A 126 -5.45 1.74 -11.95
CA SER A 126 -5.03 2.93 -12.71
C SER A 126 -3.57 2.87 -13.15
N GLY A 127 -2.67 2.42 -12.28
CA GLY A 127 -1.26 2.20 -12.61
C GLY A 127 -1.06 1.10 -13.64
N ILE A 128 -1.76 -0.04 -13.49
CA ILE A 128 -1.71 -1.14 -14.48
C ILE A 128 -2.19 -0.66 -15.86
N THR A 129 -3.27 0.11 -15.90
CA THR A 129 -3.78 0.71 -17.14
C THR A 129 -2.76 1.66 -17.77
N ASN A 130 -2.07 2.48 -16.97
CA ASN A 130 -0.99 3.33 -17.47
C ASN A 130 0.13 2.51 -18.11
N TYR A 131 0.56 1.41 -17.49
CA TYR A 131 1.54 0.51 -18.08
C TYR A 131 1.03 -0.10 -19.39
N HIS A 132 -0.20 -0.60 -19.44
CA HIS A 132 -0.78 -1.11 -20.68
C HIS A 132 -0.79 -0.07 -21.80
N TYR A 133 -1.20 1.16 -21.51
CA TYR A 133 -1.16 2.26 -22.46
C TYR A 133 0.26 2.53 -22.94
N PHE A 134 1.17 2.79 -22.00
CA PHE A 134 2.56 3.15 -22.25
C PHE A 134 3.32 2.09 -23.07
N TYR A 135 3.06 0.80 -22.82
CA TYR A 135 3.71 -0.31 -23.55
C TYR A 135 2.96 -0.82 -24.77
N SER A 136 1.78 -0.28 -25.04
CA SER A 136 1.05 -0.50 -26.29
C SER A 136 1.27 0.62 -27.31
N ASP A 137 1.76 1.79 -26.88
CA ASP A 137 1.94 2.97 -27.74
C ASP A 137 3.11 2.81 -28.74
N PRO A 138 2.83 2.65 -30.04
CA PRO A 138 3.87 2.53 -31.07
C PRO A 138 4.79 3.75 -31.17
N LEU A 139 4.27 4.95 -30.88
CA LEU A 139 5.03 6.20 -30.95
C LEU A 139 6.07 6.27 -29.84
N PHE A 140 5.77 5.74 -28.65
CA PHE A 140 6.73 5.64 -27.56
C PHE A 140 7.93 4.75 -27.94
N TYR A 141 7.68 3.58 -28.52
CA TYR A 141 8.75 2.71 -29.01
C TYR A 141 9.56 3.39 -30.13
N ALA A 142 8.90 4.12 -31.03
CA ALA A 142 9.58 4.81 -32.13
C ALA A 142 10.47 5.95 -31.61
N LYS A 143 9.97 6.75 -30.67
CA LYS A 143 10.69 7.89 -30.07
C LYS A 143 11.90 7.48 -29.23
N ASN A 144 11.86 6.29 -28.62
CA ASN A 144 12.96 5.75 -27.82
C ASN A 144 13.89 4.81 -28.61
N ASN A 145 13.88 4.87 -29.94
CA ASN A 145 14.67 4.01 -30.84
C ASN A 145 14.50 2.50 -30.56
N MET A 146 13.33 2.08 -30.07
CA MET A 146 13.01 0.68 -29.80
C MET A 146 12.33 -0.01 -30.99
N TYR A 147 11.99 0.73 -32.04
CA TYR A 147 11.57 0.19 -33.32
C TYR A 147 12.80 -0.30 -34.11
N SER A 148 13.28 -1.50 -33.80
CA SER A 148 13.94 -2.34 -34.80
C SER A 148 12.86 -3.22 -35.44
N PRO A 149 12.56 -3.07 -36.74
CA PRO A 149 11.60 -3.93 -37.44
C PRO A 149 12.14 -5.37 -37.40
N GLY A 150 11.65 -6.18 -36.47
CA GLY A 150 12.09 -7.56 -36.24
C GLY A 150 12.35 -7.96 -34.79
N VAL A 151 12.43 -7.02 -33.84
CA VAL A 151 12.79 -7.30 -32.42
C VAL A 151 11.72 -6.81 -31.43
N VAL A 152 10.44 -6.76 -31.82
CA VAL A 152 9.36 -6.63 -30.82
C VAL A 152 9.08 -8.01 -30.22
N LYS A 153 10.08 -8.60 -29.56
CA LYS A 153 9.78 -9.64 -28.57
C LYS A 153 9.14 -8.92 -27.41
N LYS A 154 7.81 -8.83 -27.38
CA LYS A 154 7.00 -8.25 -26.31
C LYS A 154 7.54 -8.71 -24.94
N PRO A 155 8.43 -7.96 -24.27
CA PRO A 155 9.00 -8.40 -22.99
C PRO A 155 7.87 -8.45 -21.96
N PHE A 156 6.91 -7.53 -22.12
CA PHE A 156 5.73 -7.36 -21.31
C PHE A 156 4.80 -8.57 -21.21
N LEU A 157 4.81 -9.51 -22.17
CA LEU A 157 3.98 -10.72 -22.07
C LEU A 157 4.41 -11.64 -20.92
N GLN A 158 5.63 -11.47 -20.39
CA GLN A 158 6.17 -12.31 -19.32
C GLN A 158 6.08 -11.63 -17.94
N THR A 159 5.76 -10.34 -17.88
CA THR A 159 5.47 -9.66 -16.61
C THR A 159 4.09 -10.06 -16.11
N THR A 160 4.00 -10.40 -14.83
CA THR A 160 2.72 -10.70 -14.18
C THR A 160 2.16 -9.44 -13.53
N PHE A 161 1.01 -8.96 -14.01
CA PHE A 161 0.29 -7.82 -13.42
C PHE A 161 -0.60 -8.30 -12.29
N ILE A 162 -0.42 -7.71 -11.11
CA ILE A 162 -1.16 -8.08 -9.90
C ILE A 162 -1.85 -6.83 -9.36
N PRO A 163 -3.17 -6.68 -9.57
CA PRO A 163 -3.93 -5.54 -9.06
C PRO A 163 -3.96 -5.52 -7.52
N LEU A 164 -3.55 -4.40 -6.93
CA LEU A 164 -3.66 -4.16 -5.49
C LEU A 164 -5.13 -4.10 -5.02
N ASP A 165 -6.04 -3.76 -5.94
CA ASP A 165 -7.49 -3.76 -5.79
C ASP A 165 -8.06 -5.10 -5.32
N ASN A 166 -7.36 -6.20 -5.60
CA ASN A 166 -7.81 -7.54 -5.16
C ASN A 166 -7.48 -7.83 -3.70
N TYR A 167 -6.66 -6.99 -3.06
CA TYR A 167 -6.09 -7.26 -1.74
C TYR A 167 -6.24 -6.10 -0.76
N TYR A 168 -6.75 -4.93 -1.20
CA TYR A 168 -6.76 -3.70 -0.40
C TYR A 168 -7.38 -3.87 0.99
N LYS A 169 -8.46 -4.66 1.12
CA LYS A 169 -9.11 -4.95 2.41
C LYS A 169 -8.16 -5.51 3.47
N ILE A 170 -7.07 -6.15 3.05
CA ILE A 170 -6.10 -6.77 3.95
C ILE A 170 -5.14 -5.73 4.52
N PHE A 171 -4.80 -4.69 3.76
CA PHE A 171 -3.71 -3.77 4.08
C PHE A 171 -4.09 -2.29 4.09
N SER A 172 -5.32 -1.91 3.79
CA SER A 172 -5.77 -0.51 3.83
C SER A 172 -7.04 -0.34 4.65
N TRP A 173 -7.23 0.87 5.16
CA TRP A 173 -8.40 1.22 5.96
C TRP A 173 -8.76 2.70 5.87
N GLY A 174 -10.00 3.01 6.22
CA GLY A 174 -10.47 4.37 6.52
C GLY A 174 -10.41 4.64 8.01
N TYR A 175 -9.94 5.82 8.39
CA TYR A 175 -9.97 6.29 9.78
C TYR A 175 -10.64 7.66 9.85
N GLY A 176 -11.49 7.82 10.86
CA GLY A 176 -12.28 9.04 11.06
C GLY A 176 -13.77 8.76 11.10
N VAL A 177 -14.54 9.79 11.40
CA VAL A 177 -16.00 9.70 11.45
C VAL A 177 -16.51 9.43 10.03
N ALA A 178 -17.07 8.24 9.81
CA ALA A 178 -17.75 7.93 8.55
C ALA A 178 -19.07 8.73 8.47
N ASN A 179 -19.58 8.97 7.26
CA ASN A 179 -20.94 9.51 7.10
C ASN A 179 -21.95 8.58 7.81
N THR A 180 -22.49 9.05 8.92
CA THR A 180 -23.23 8.22 9.87
C THR A 180 -24.64 7.88 9.39
N GLU A 181 -25.14 8.55 8.35
CA GLU A 181 -26.49 8.28 7.82
C GLU A 181 -26.58 6.95 7.07
N GLU A 182 -25.46 6.49 6.50
CA GLU A 182 -25.42 5.26 5.68
C GLU A 182 -24.81 4.06 6.42
N MET A 183 -23.97 4.32 7.42
CA MET A 183 -23.18 3.27 8.09
C MET A 183 -23.86 2.78 9.38
N LYS A 184 -23.78 1.47 9.63
CA LYS A 184 -24.13 0.85 10.91
C LYS A 184 -22.92 0.86 11.83
N ILE A 185 -23.13 1.25 13.08
CA ILE A 185 -22.03 1.52 14.01
C ILE A 185 -22.03 0.48 15.13
N LEU A 186 -20.90 -0.19 15.28
CA LEU A 186 -20.61 -1.05 16.42
C LEU A 186 -19.67 -0.31 17.36
N GLN A 187 -20.18 0.09 18.52
CA GLN A 187 -19.38 0.67 19.58
C GLN A 187 -18.77 -0.46 20.40
N LEU A 188 -17.45 -0.48 20.44
CA LEU A 188 -16.68 -1.28 21.37
C LEU A 188 -16.28 -0.39 22.55
N SER A 189 -16.53 -0.86 23.76
CA SER A 189 -16.14 -0.18 24.99
C SER A 189 -15.72 -1.17 26.08
N ASP A 190 -14.55 -0.99 26.66
CA ASP A 190 -14.22 -1.47 27.99
C ASP A 190 -13.05 -0.66 28.58
N GLY A 191 -12.80 -0.91 29.85
CA GLY A 191 -11.80 -0.21 30.64
C GLY A 191 -10.39 -0.30 30.09
N ASP A 192 -9.90 -1.43 29.59
CA ASP A 192 -8.45 -1.63 29.35
C ASP A 192 -8.06 -2.43 28.10
N GLU A 193 -8.86 -3.39 27.59
CA GLU A 193 -8.49 -4.18 26.40
C GLU A 193 -8.57 -3.33 25.12
N ILE A 194 -9.60 -2.51 24.97
CA ILE A 194 -9.71 -1.60 23.81
C ILE A 194 -8.61 -0.53 23.83
N ARG A 195 -8.11 -0.20 25.02
CA ARG A 195 -7.02 0.78 25.15
C ARG A 195 -5.70 0.25 24.60
N ILE A 196 -5.50 -1.07 24.63
CA ILE A 196 -4.27 -1.70 24.14
C ILE A 196 -4.36 -2.16 22.70
N TRP A 197 -5.57 -2.31 22.13
CA TRP A 197 -5.73 -2.64 20.72
C TRP A 197 -5.00 -1.62 19.84
N GLU A 198 -4.10 -2.10 19.00
CA GLU A 198 -3.46 -1.35 17.93
C GLU A 198 -4.30 -1.41 16.65
N ASN A 199 -3.85 -0.73 15.59
CA ASN A 199 -4.53 -0.80 14.29
C ASN A 199 -4.57 -2.24 13.75
N ASP A 200 -3.55 -3.04 14.04
CA ASP A 200 -3.48 -4.44 13.63
C ASP A 200 -4.62 -5.29 14.24
N ASP A 201 -4.97 -5.06 15.50
CA ASP A 201 -6.07 -5.77 16.17
C ASP A 201 -7.43 -5.43 15.55
N VAL A 202 -7.67 -4.14 15.27
CA VAL A 202 -8.90 -3.69 14.62
C VAL A 202 -9.01 -4.25 13.20
N MET A 203 -7.91 -4.20 12.44
CA MET A 203 -7.86 -4.76 11.09
C MET A 203 -8.14 -6.27 11.07
N ASN A 204 -7.70 -7.03 12.08
CA ASN A 204 -7.97 -8.47 12.13
C ASN A 204 -9.46 -8.80 12.14
N CYS A 205 -10.30 -7.97 12.79
CA CYS A 205 -11.75 -8.12 12.74
C CYS A 205 -12.27 -7.99 11.31
N TYR A 206 -11.94 -6.90 10.61
CA TYR A 206 -12.42 -6.67 9.25
C TYR A 206 -11.89 -7.70 8.24
N VAL A 207 -10.61 -8.06 8.34
CA VAL A 207 -9.99 -9.06 7.46
C VAL A 207 -10.63 -10.44 7.65
N ALA A 208 -10.95 -10.84 8.89
CA ALA A 208 -11.63 -12.11 9.16
C ALA A 208 -13.04 -12.18 8.53
N LEU A 209 -13.64 -11.03 8.24
CA LEU A 209 -14.97 -10.91 7.64
C LEU A 209 -14.93 -10.61 6.13
N ASP A 210 -13.74 -10.55 5.53
CA ASP A 210 -13.53 -10.07 4.15
C ASP A 210 -14.16 -8.68 3.89
N LEU A 211 -13.99 -7.76 4.84
CA LEU A 211 -14.53 -6.40 4.77
C LEU A 211 -13.41 -5.36 4.68
N PHE A 212 -13.72 -4.22 4.05
CA PHE A 212 -12.85 -3.05 4.14
C PHE A 212 -13.00 -2.41 5.51
N GLY A 213 -11.88 -2.19 6.20
CA GLY A 213 -11.88 -1.62 7.54
C GLY A 213 -12.16 -0.13 7.56
N TRP A 214 -13.10 0.28 8.41
CA TRP A 214 -13.30 1.69 8.75
C TRP A 214 -13.55 1.86 10.24
N TRP A 215 -12.77 2.69 10.94
CA TRP A 215 -12.99 2.90 12.38
C TRP A 215 -12.57 4.28 12.86
N HIS A 216 -13.01 4.60 14.07
CA HIS A 216 -12.67 5.85 14.73
C HIS A 216 -12.53 5.65 16.23
N ARG A 217 -11.46 6.19 16.81
CA ARG A 217 -11.29 6.27 18.27
C ARG A 217 -11.94 7.56 18.76
N TYR A 218 -13.20 7.45 19.18
CA TYR A 218 -14.02 8.61 19.59
C TYR A 218 -13.50 9.27 20.87
N LYS A 219 -13.22 8.45 21.89
CA LYS A 219 -12.57 8.88 23.14
C LYS A 219 -11.84 7.73 23.78
N ARG A 220 -11.05 8.01 24.82
CA ARG A 220 -10.26 6.99 25.54
C ARG A 220 -11.16 5.82 25.97
N GLY A 221 -10.83 4.61 25.50
CA GLY A 221 -11.59 3.38 25.80
C GLY A 221 -12.86 3.18 24.96
N ILE A 222 -13.09 3.99 23.92
CA ILE A 222 -14.21 3.82 22.99
C ILE A 222 -13.69 3.77 21.55
N LEU A 223 -13.98 2.65 20.89
CA LEU A 223 -13.69 2.41 19.49
C LEU A 223 -15.01 2.23 18.73
N LEU A 224 -15.18 2.98 17.64
CA LEU A 224 -16.33 2.87 16.75
C LEU A 224 -15.90 2.13 15.49
N LEU A 225 -16.58 1.03 15.19
CA LEU A 225 -16.44 0.28 13.95
C LEU A 225 -17.64 0.57 13.04
N TYR A 226 -17.40 0.78 11.74
CA TYR A 226 -18.42 1.15 10.78
C TYR A 226 -18.63 0.05 9.73
N PHE A 227 -19.89 -0.27 9.48
CA PHE A 227 -20.33 -1.34 8.57
C PHE A 227 -21.39 -0.83 7.61
N ARG A 228 -21.50 -1.42 6.42
CA ARG A 228 -22.49 -1.01 5.40
C ARG A 228 -23.87 -1.61 5.64
N SER A 229 -23.95 -2.68 6.43
CA SER A 229 -25.21 -3.38 6.69
C SER A 229 -25.32 -3.90 8.11
N ASN A 230 -26.55 -4.22 8.52
CA ASN A 230 -26.82 -4.88 9.80
C ASN A 230 -26.23 -6.30 9.83
N GLU A 231 -26.11 -6.97 8.69
CA GLU A 231 -25.52 -8.31 8.59
C GLU A 231 -24.02 -8.27 8.90
N GLU A 232 -23.29 -7.35 8.28
CA GLU A 232 -21.86 -7.13 8.55
C GLU A 232 -21.62 -6.80 10.03
N LEU A 233 -22.43 -5.89 10.58
CA LEU A 233 -22.36 -5.52 11.99
C LEU A 233 -22.61 -6.72 12.92
N GLN A 234 -23.59 -7.57 12.60
CA GLN A 234 -23.87 -8.78 13.39
C GLN A 234 -22.71 -9.78 13.32
N LYS A 235 -22.11 -9.99 12.15
CA LYS A 235 -20.92 -10.84 12.00
C LYS A 235 -19.75 -10.30 12.82
N ALA A 236 -19.52 -9.00 12.81
CA ALA A 236 -18.50 -8.36 13.64
C ALA A 236 -18.79 -8.47 15.14
N GLN A 237 -20.04 -8.32 15.55
CA GLN A 237 -20.43 -8.52 16.95
C GLN A 237 -20.13 -9.95 17.42
N LEU A 238 -20.47 -10.96 16.61
CA LEU A 238 -20.16 -12.36 16.91
C LEU A 238 -18.66 -12.60 16.98
N TRP A 239 -17.90 -12.08 16.02
CA TRP A 239 -16.44 -12.20 16.01
C TRP A 239 -15.80 -11.62 17.27
N VAL A 240 -16.23 -10.41 17.69
CA VAL A 240 -15.72 -9.77 18.91
C VAL A 240 -16.11 -10.60 20.14
N HIS A 241 -17.34 -11.10 20.22
CA HIS A 241 -17.78 -11.91 21.36
C HIS A 241 -16.99 -13.23 21.49
N GLU A 242 -16.71 -13.89 20.38
CA GLU A 242 -15.96 -15.16 20.36
C GLU A 242 -14.47 -14.99 20.67
N LYS A 243 -13.84 -13.94 20.12
CA LYS A 243 -12.39 -13.73 20.21
C LYS A 243 -11.98 -12.87 21.40
N HIS A 244 -12.87 -11.98 21.85
CA HIS A 244 -12.61 -10.98 22.87
C HIS A 244 -13.83 -10.83 23.80
N PRO A 245 -14.16 -11.86 24.59
CA PRO A 245 -15.40 -11.93 25.37
C PRO A 245 -15.51 -10.84 26.45
N ASN A 246 -14.40 -10.20 26.83
CA ASN A 246 -14.35 -9.13 27.84
C ASN A 246 -14.77 -7.76 27.27
N ILE A 247 -14.73 -7.59 25.94
CA ILE A 247 -15.09 -6.34 25.28
C ILE A 247 -16.61 -6.17 25.28
N ARG A 248 -17.10 -5.06 25.85
CA ARG A 248 -18.53 -4.74 25.76
C ARG A 248 -18.85 -4.15 24.40
N VAL A 249 -19.93 -4.66 23.81
CA VAL A 249 -20.37 -4.28 22.47
C VAL A 249 -21.74 -3.62 22.55
N LYS A 250 -21.90 -2.47 21.90
CA LYS A 250 -23.18 -1.74 21.80
C LYS A 250 -23.44 -1.34 20.35
N LYS A 251 -24.65 -1.59 19.85
CA LYS A 251 -25.11 -1.08 18.54
C LYS A 251 -25.58 0.37 18.73
N LEU A 252 -25.19 1.25 17.82
CA LEU A 252 -25.65 2.64 17.77
C LEU A 252 -26.54 2.86 16.55
#